data_AF-A0A2S5LX66-F1
#
_entry.id   AF-A0A2S5LX66-F1
#
_cell.length_a   1.000
_cell.length_b   1.000
_cell.length_c   1.000
_cell.angle_alpha   90.00
_cell.angle_beta   90.00
_cell.angle_gamma   90.00
#
_symmetry.space_group_name_H-M   'P 1'
#
loop_
_entity.id
_entity.type
_entity.pdbx_description
1 polymer ?
#
loop_
_entity_poly.entity_id
_entity_poly.type
_entity_poly.pdbx_seq_one_letter_code
_entity_poly.pdbx_strand_id
1 'polypeptide(L)'
;MTEMNNPQTQYELVQTEVNRPEWDAPVICRVEVDLPGWLSQLAGGRDWEVYSEAEEDNCISFAMRQGQKLAEVTLYHNGYAVVDVEGQSVFDGSLTAGTSECAHLTYYHADSGEQITLN
;
A
#
# COMPACT_ATOMS: atom_id res chain seq x y z
N MET A 1 30.06 39.30 -50.74
CA MET A 1 29.35 39.26 -49.45
C MET A 1 28.06 38.52 -49.69
N THR A 2 27.97 37.28 -49.23
CA THR A 2 26.71 36.52 -49.20
C THR A 2 26.76 35.70 -47.93
N GLU A 3 25.76 35.93 -47.10
CA GLU A 3 25.72 35.67 -45.67
C GLU A 3 25.84 34.19 -45.31
N MET A 4 26.65 33.92 -44.29
CA MET A 4 26.55 32.73 -43.45
C MET A 4 25.25 32.83 -42.64
N ASN A 5 24.37 31.83 -42.76
CA ASN A 5 23.40 31.51 -41.72
C ASN A 5 23.19 29.99 -41.67
N ASN A 6 23.61 29.42 -40.55
CA ASN A 6 23.32 28.10 -40.00
C ASN A 6 22.71 28.40 -38.60
N PRO A 7 22.03 27.50 -37.85
CA PRO A 7 21.63 26.10 -38.07
C PRO A 7 20.14 25.83 -37.72
N GLN A 8 19.79 24.53 -37.66
CA GLN A 8 18.72 23.93 -36.83
C GLN A 8 17.48 23.46 -37.59
N THR A 9 17.65 22.38 -38.35
CA THR A 9 16.62 21.37 -38.61
C THR A 9 16.19 20.74 -37.27
N GLN A 10 15.30 21.42 -36.57
CA GLN A 10 14.07 20.90 -35.98
C GLN A 10 14.08 19.39 -35.69
N TYR A 11 14.58 19.02 -34.51
CA TYR A 11 14.25 17.75 -33.88
C TYR A 11 12.81 17.84 -33.38
N GLU A 12 11.85 17.54 -34.25
CA GLU A 12 10.46 17.34 -33.84
C GLU A 12 10.37 15.96 -33.16
N LEU A 13 10.78 15.94 -31.88
CA LEU A 13 10.33 14.91 -30.96
C LEU A 13 8.83 15.09 -30.81
N VAL A 14 8.07 14.36 -31.62
CA VAL A 14 6.66 14.09 -31.36
C VAL A 14 6.59 13.34 -30.04
N GLN A 15 6.59 14.10 -28.93
CA GLN A 15 6.01 13.63 -27.69
C GLN A 15 4.51 13.61 -27.91
N THR A 16 4.01 12.52 -28.51
CA THR A 16 2.62 12.16 -28.30
C THR A 16 2.52 11.79 -26.82
N GLU A 17 2.31 12.78 -25.96
CA GLU A 17 1.72 12.54 -24.65
C GLU A 17 0.45 11.76 -24.93
N VAL A 18 0.48 10.46 -24.63
CA VAL A 18 -0.69 9.61 -24.76
C VAL A 18 -1.64 10.11 -23.66
N ASN A 19 -2.52 11.04 -24.04
CA ASN A 19 -3.56 11.56 -23.17
C ASN A 19 -4.49 10.38 -22.83
N ARG A 20 -4.22 9.73 -21.70
CA ARG A 20 -5.05 8.66 -21.16
C ARG A 20 -5.76 9.21 -19.93
N PRO A 21 -6.93 9.85 -20.09
CA PRO A 21 -7.66 10.44 -18.96
C PRO A 21 -8.00 9.40 -17.88
N GLU A 22 -8.07 8.12 -18.24
CA GLU A 22 -8.22 6.98 -17.31
C GLU A 22 -7.00 6.80 -16.35
N TRP A 23 -5.82 7.35 -16.67
CA TRP A 23 -4.59 7.32 -15.85
C TRP A 23 -4.41 8.60 -15.01
N ASP A 24 -5.11 9.68 -15.39
CA ASP A 24 -5.18 10.94 -14.64
C ASP A 24 -6.24 10.89 -13.52
N ALA A 25 -7.14 9.90 -13.56
CA ALA A 25 -8.16 9.72 -12.53
C ALA A 25 -7.51 9.25 -11.22
N PRO A 26 -7.87 9.84 -10.07
CA PRO A 26 -7.35 9.40 -8.78
C PRO A 26 -7.70 7.93 -8.53
N VAL A 27 -6.76 7.19 -7.94
CA VAL A 27 -6.91 5.77 -7.58
C VAL A 27 -6.94 5.64 -6.07
N ILE A 28 -7.92 4.90 -5.56
CA ILE A 28 -8.00 4.51 -4.15
C ILE A 28 -7.39 3.11 -4.02
N CYS A 29 -6.41 2.97 -3.14
CA CYS A 29 -5.90 1.67 -2.72
C CYS A 29 -6.52 1.30 -1.37
N ARG A 30 -7.29 0.21 -1.34
CA ARG A 30 -7.83 -0.37 -0.10
C ARG A 30 -7.01 -1.59 0.28
N VAL A 31 -6.56 -1.61 1.52
CA VAL A 31 -5.85 -2.76 2.11
C VAL A 31 -6.79 -3.45 3.10
N GLU A 32 -7.01 -4.74 2.91
CA GLU A 32 -7.74 -5.58 3.85
C GLU A 32 -6.77 -6.59 4.47
N VAL A 33 -6.67 -6.59 5.79
CA VAL A 33 -5.75 -7.45 6.55
C VAL A 33 -6.53 -8.33 7.52
N ASP A 34 -6.34 -9.64 7.45
CA ASP A 34 -6.84 -10.57 8.47
C ASP A 34 -5.88 -10.55 9.66
N LEU A 35 -6.07 -9.60 10.58
CA LEU A 35 -5.16 -9.42 11.73
C LEU A 35 -5.04 -10.68 12.61
N PRO A 36 -6.13 -11.37 13.01
CA PRO A 36 -6.03 -12.59 13.79
C PRO A 36 -5.32 -13.73 13.05
N GLY A 37 -5.64 -13.92 11.77
CA GLY A 37 -4.97 -14.91 10.93
C GLY A 37 -3.48 -14.60 10.78
N TRP A 38 -3.14 -13.33 10.56
CA TRP A 38 -1.78 -12.87 10.39
C TRP A 38 -0.93 -13.08 11.64
N LEU A 39 -1.43 -12.69 12.82
CA LEU A 39 -0.73 -12.93 14.08
C LEU A 39 -0.59 -14.42 14.38
N SER A 40 -1.58 -15.23 14.03
CA SER A 40 -1.48 -16.69 14.16
C SER A 40 -0.36 -17.27 13.29
N GLN A 41 -0.09 -16.69 12.13
CA GLN A 41 1.02 -17.09 11.26
C GLN A 41 2.39 -16.62 11.78
N LEU A 42 2.48 -15.36 12.25
CA LEU A 42 3.74 -14.76 12.69
C LEU A 42 4.20 -15.26 14.08
N ALA A 43 3.29 -15.32 15.04
CA ALA A 43 3.59 -15.58 16.45
C ALA A 43 2.97 -16.88 16.99
N GLY A 44 2.23 -17.61 16.15
CA GLY A 44 1.51 -18.80 16.54
C GLY A 44 0.27 -18.52 17.41
N GLY A 45 -0.27 -19.60 17.95
CA GLY A 45 -1.50 -19.55 18.74
C GLY A 45 -2.76 -19.41 17.89
N ARG A 46 -3.89 -19.13 18.55
CA ARG A 46 -5.23 -18.99 17.94
C ARG A 46 -6.02 -17.90 18.68
N ASP A 47 -7.12 -17.46 18.09
CA ASP A 47 -8.10 -16.59 18.76
C ASP A 47 -7.48 -15.26 19.24
N TRP A 48 -6.61 -14.66 18.41
CA TRP A 48 -6.11 -13.31 18.63
C TRP A 48 -7.27 -12.32 18.47
N GLU A 49 -7.45 -11.44 19.46
CA GLU A 49 -8.54 -10.47 19.49
C GLU A 49 -8.01 -9.05 19.46
N VAL A 50 -8.61 -8.20 18.62
CA VAL A 50 -8.42 -6.74 18.67
C VAL A 50 -9.20 -6.22 19.87
N TYR A 51 -8.54 -5.46 20.74
CA TYR A 51 -9.20 -4.84 21.90
C TYR A 51 -9.11 -3.31 21.90
N SER A 52 -8.27 -2.73 21.04
CA SER A 52 -8.18 -1.30 20.84
C SER A 52 -7.65 -1.00 19.44
N GLU A 53 -8.08 0.15 18.91
CA GLU A 53 -7.57 0.72 17.66
C GLU A 53 -7.22 2.19 17.88
N ALA A 54 -6.23 2.69 17.16
CA ALA A 54 -5.80 4.08 17.18
C ALA A 54 -5.43 4.51 15.76
N GLU A 55 -6.13 5.51 15.24
CA GLU A 55 -5.86 6.10 13.93
C GLU A 55 -5.05 7.38 14.10
N GLU A 56 -3.98 7.50 13.31
CA GLU A 56 -3.07 8.64 13.22
C GLU A 56 -2.97 9.08 11.75
N ASP A 57 -2.39 10.26 11.48
CA ASP A 57 -2.36 10.85 10.12
C ASP A 57 -1.80 9.92 9.03
N ASN A 58 -0.85 9.04 9.36
CA ASN A 58 -0.14 8.20 8.40
C ASN A 58 -0.29 6.69 8.65
N CYS A 59 -0.96 6.28 9.72
CA CYS A 59 -1.11 4.87 10.07
C CYS A 59 -2.31 4.62 10.99
N ILE A 60 -2.70 3.36 11.05
CA ILE A 60 -3.64 2.84 12.04
C ILE A 60 -2.96 1.72 12.82
N SER A 61 -3.08 1.76 14.14
CA SER A 61 -2.51 0.77 15.05
C SER A 61 -3.62 0.00 15.74
N PHE A 62 -3.44 -1.32 15.84
CA PHE A 62 -4.36 -2.24 16.48
C PHE A 62 -3.66 -2.94 17.63
N ALA A 63 -4.19 -2.76 18.84
CA ALA A 63 -3.75 -3.49 20.00
C ALA A 63 -4.49 -4.83 20.07
N MET A 64 -3.71 -5.91 20.14
CA MET A 64 -4.18 -7.27 20.05
C MET A 64 -3.75 -8.11 21.25
N ARG A 65 -4.56 -9.10 21.61
CA ARG A 65 -4.25 -10.00 22.73
C ARG A 65 -4.63 -11.44 22.46
N GLN A 66 -3.90 -12.33 23.12
CA GLN A 66 -4.20 -13.76 23.23
C GLN A 66 -3.92 -14.20 24.67
N GLY A 67 -4.97 -14.32 25.48
CA GLY A 67 -4.82 -14.58 26.91
C GLY A 67 -4.01 -13.47 27.59
N GLN A 68 -2.77 -13.79 28.00
CA GLN A 68 -1.83 -12.82 28.58
C GLN A 68 -0.83 -12.23 27.58
N LYS A 69 -0.75 -12.78 26.35
CA LYS A 69 0.12 -12.24 25.32
C LYS A 69 -0.48 -10.99 24.70
N LEU A 70 0.35 -10.00 24.45
CA LEU A 70 0.02 -8.74 23.82
C LEU A 70 0.77 -8.61 22.49
N ALA A 71 0.11 -7.98 21.54
CA ALA A 71 0.67 -7.64 20.26
C ALA A 71 0.16 -6.25 19.82
N GLU A 72 0.93 -5.59 18.99
CA GLU A 72 0.53 -4.37 18.30
C GLU A 72 0.78 -4.57 16.80
N VAL A 73 -0.22 -4.21 16.00
CA VAL A 73 -0.09 -4.18 14.54
C VAL A 73 -0.27 -2.74 14.08
N THR A 74 0.75 -2.17 13.46
CA THR A 74 0.69 -0.82 12.89
C THR A 74 0.71 -0.92 11.37
N LEU A 75 -0.34 -0.41 10.72
CA LEU A 75 -0.50 -0.38 9.26
C LEU A 75 -0.35 1.05 8.76
N TYR A 76 0.65 1.30 7.92
CA TYR A 76 0.88 2.61 7.31
C TYR A 76 0.14 2.75 5.98
N HIS A 77 -0.30 3.98 5.67
CA HIS A 77 -1.03 4.28 4.42
C HIS A 77 -0.20 4.03 3.15
N ASN A 78 1.12 3.93 3.26
CA ASN A 78 2.02 3.59 2.16
C ASN A 78 2.15 2.07 1.92
N GLY A 79 1.37 1.25 2.64
CA GLY A 79 1.43 -0.21 2.54
C GLY A 79 2.61 -0.83 3.30
N TYR A 80 3.25 -0.09 4.19
CA TYR A 80 4.20 -0.64 5.16
C TYR A 80 3.47 -1.11 6.41
N ALA A 81 3.98 -2.12 7.10
CA ALA A 81 3.42 -2.55 8.37
C ALA A 81 4.51 -3.04 9.33
N VAL A 82 4.21 -2.87 10.61
CA VAL A 82 5.03 -3.38 11.72
C VAL A 82 4.13 -4.20 12.63
N VAL A 83 4.64 -5.36 13.05
CA VAL A 83 3.97 -6.22 14.03
C VAL A 83 4.94 -6.48 15.17
N ASP A 84 4.54 -6.06 16.35
CA ASP A 84 5.26 -6.30 17.60
C ASP A 84 4.47 -7.28 18.47
N VAL A 85 5.16 -8.27 19.02
CA VAL A 85 4.58 -9.23 19.96
C VAL A 85 5.45 -9.28 21.20
N GLU A 86 4.85 -9.02 22.37
CA GLU A 86 5.58 -8.94 23.65
C GLU A 86 6.79 -7.98 23.61
N GLY A 87 6.69 -6.89 22.84
CA GLY A 87 7.74 -5.90 22.67
C GLY A 87 8.88 -6.29 21.72
N GLN A 88 8.71 -7.37 20.95
CA GLN A 88 9.63 -7.76 19.89
C GLN A 88 8.96 -7.64 18.52
N SER A 89 9.61 -6.93 17.59
CA SER A 89 9.17 -6.86 16.20
C SER A 89 9.36 -8.22 15.52
N VAL A 90 8.25 -8.80 15.09
CA VAL A 90 8.19 -10.08 14.35
C VAL A 90 7.93 -9.87 12.86
N PHE A 91 7.47 -8.67 12.49
CA PHE A 91 7.34 -8.22 11.10
C PHE A 91 7.61 -6.73 11.02
N ASP A 92 8.38 -6.33 10.01
CA ASP A 92 8.75 -4.94 9.73
C ASP A 92 9.03 -4.85 8.23
N GLY A 93 8.01 -4.50 7.44
CA GLY A 93 8.13 -4.60 6.00
C GLY A 93 6.90 -4.15 5.21
N SER A 94 7.02 -4.23 3.88
CA SER A 94 5.94 -3.84 2.97
C SER A 94 4.95 -4.98 2.74
N LEU A 95 3.66 -4.65 2.78
CA LEU A 95 2.55 -5.53 2.40
C LEU A 95 2.43 -5.71 0.88
N THR A 96 3.09 -4.86 0.08
CA THR A 96 2.97 -4.86 -1.40
C THR A 96 3.93 -5.81 -2.10
N ALA A 97 4.89 -6.38 -1.38
CA ALA A 97 5.89 -7.31 -1.91
C ALA A 97 5.33 -8.75 -1.97
N GLY A 98 4.41 -9.00 -2.90
CA GLY A 98 4.00 -10.35 -3.30
C GLY A 98 3.14 -11.10 -2.28
N THR A 99 1.81 -11.12 -2.53
CA THR A 99 0.83 -12.10 -2.02
C THR A 99 1.11 -12.62 -0.60
N SER A 100 1.11 -11.73 0.39
CA SER A 100 0.84 -12.15 1.75
C SER A 100 -0.61 -12.66 1.77
N GLU A 101 -0.84 -13.94 2.10
CA GLU A 101 -2.22 -14.47 2.27
C GLU A 101 -3.02 -13.67 3.31
N CYS A 102 -2.33 -12.89 4.13
CA CYS A 102 -2.91 -12.10 5.20
C CYS A 102 -3.34 -10.70 4.77
N ALA A 103 -2.90 -10.20 3.60
CA ALA A 103 -3.16 -8.84 3.16
C ALA A 103 -3.58 -8.80 1.69
N HIS A 104 -4.76 -8.26 1.43
CA HIS A 104 -5.33 -8.12 0.09
C HIS A 104 -5.37 -6.65 -0.29
N LEU A 105 -4.72 -6.32 -1.41
CA LEU A 105 -4.78 -4.98 -1.99
C LEU A 105 -5.81 -4.95 -3.11
N THR A 106 -6.75 -4.03 -2.99
CA THR A 106 -7.75 -3.79 -4.02
C THR A 106 -7.71 -2.32 -4.43
N TYR A 107 -7.65 -2.09 -5.74
CA TYR A 107 -7.59 -0.75 -6.30
C TYR A 107 -8.95 -0.37 -6.87
N TYR A 108 -9.32 0.90 -6.76
CA TYR A 108 -10.57 1.44 -7.28
C TYR A 108 -10.32 2.77 -7.97
N HIS A 109 -11.06 3.03 -9.05
CA HIS A 109 -11.18 4.38 -9.58
C HIS A 109 -11.92 5.24 -8.56
N ALA A 110 -11.33 6.34 -8.12
CA ALA A 110 -11.91 7.19 -7.08
C ALA A 110 -13.25 7.82 -7.51
N ASP A 111 -13.38 8.14 -8.80
CA ASP A 111 -14.56 8.83 -9.34
C ASP A 111 -15.78 7.90 -9.50
N SER A 112 -15.55 6.66 -9.92
CA SER A 112 -16.63 5.69 -10.21
C SER A 112 -16.82 4.65 -9.12
N GLY A 113 -15.81 4.42 -8.26
CA GLY A 113 -15.76 3.30 -7.33
C GLY A 113 -15.58 1.93 -7.99
N GLU A 114 -15.33 1.89 -9.31
CA GLU A 114 -15.10 0.63 -10.03
C GLU A 114 -13.74 0.03 -9.67
N GLN A 115 -13.72 -1.28 -9.40
CA GLN A 115 -12.49 -2.00 -9.06
C GLN A 115 -11.57 -2.09 -10.28
N ILE A 116 -10.31 -1.69 -10.08
CA ILE A 116 -9.23 -1.83 -11.04
C ILE A 116 -8.64 -3.23 -10.87
N THR A 117 -8.66 -4.02 -11.95
CA THR A 117 -7.97 -5.30 -12.01
C THR A 117 -6.60 -5.09 -12.64
N LEU A 118 -5.54 -5.32 -11.87
CA LEU A 118 -4.16 -5.31 -12.35
C LEU A 118 -3.85 -6.69 -12.96
N ASN A 119 -3.62 -6.74 -14.28
CA ASN A 119 -3.28 -7.96 -15.03
C ASN A 119 -1.77 -8.12 -15.21
#